data_AF-A0A502MFJ4-F1
#
_entry.id   AF-A0A502MFJ4-F1
#
_cell.length_a   1.000
_cell.length_b   1.000
_cell.length_c   1.000
_cell.angle_alpha   90.00
_cell.angle_beta   90.00
_cell.angle_gamma   90.00
#
_symmetry.space_group_name_H-M   'P 1'
#
loop_
_entity.id
_entity.type
_entity.pdbx_description
1 polymer ?
#
loop_
_entity_poly.entity_id
_entity_poly.type
_entity_poly.pdbx_seq_one_letter_code
_entity_poly.pdbx_strand_id
1 'polypeptide(L)'
;MLHEVHGDCALNLSEDEARLAERYRFLCVQQECHPRCGIVAKVGALAGGVFIVSAIFFGGGEEGDPLFIFGIGVCCLVAGAVIWFHEREAEKRRWQEKKSIIHKFRSRGLGIQLNGQVHRLFG
;
A
#
# COMPACT_ATOMS: atom_id res chain seq x y z
N MET A 1 -22.44 29.10 -34.23
CA MET A 1 -22.11 29.18 -32.79
C MET A 1 -22.60 27.91 -32.13
N LEU A 2 -21.76 27.38 -31.23
CA LEU A 2 -21.97 26.25 -30.31
C LEU A 2 -21.78 24.83 -30.89
N HIS A 3 -20.53 24.40 -30.75
CA HIS A 3 -20.07 23.02 -30.56
C HIS A 3 -20.96 22.27 -29.54
N GLU A 4 -21.63 21.19 -29.95
CA GLU A 4 -21.99 20.11 -29.03
C GLU A 4 -20.91 19.02 -29.13
N VAL A 5 -19.78 19.29 -28.46
CA VAL A 5 -18.72 18.31 -28.21
C VAL A 5 -18.88 17.83 -26.78
N HIS A 6 -19.60 16.73 -26.61
CA HIS A 6 -19.33 15.64 -25.65
C HIS A 6 -20.58 14.75 -25.63
N GLY A 7 -20.65 13.85 -26.62
CA GLY A 7 -21.35 12.60 -26.43
C GLY A 7 -20.60 11.77 -25.39
N ASP A 8 -20.71 12.14 -24.12
CA ASP A 8 -20.55 11.21 -23.02
C ASP A 8 -21.69 10.20 -23.19
N CYS A 9 -21.45 9.20 -24.04
CA CYS A 9 -22.24 7.98 -24.03
C CYS A 9 -22.17 7.47 -22.59
N ALA A 10 -23.24 7.70 -21.83
CA ALA A 10 -23.43 7.10 -20.52
C ALA A 10 -23.24 5.60 -20.72
N LEU A 11 -22.06 5.12 -20.35
CA LEU A 11 -21.67 3.74 -20.53
C LEU A 11 -22.57 2.97 -19.58
N ASN A 12 -23.56 2.26 -20.13
CA ASN A 12 -24.45 1.40 -19.36
C ASN A 12 -23.63 0.23 -18.79
N LEU A 13 -22.99 0.49 -17.66
CA LEU A 13 -22.28 -0.50 -16.87
C LEU A 13 -23.31 -1.41 -16.21
N SER A 14 -23.03 -2.70 -16.18
CA SER A 14 -23.77 -3.60 -15.29
C SER A 14 -23.52 -3.21 -13.83
N GLU A 15 -24.46 -3.54 -12.94
CA GLU A 15 -24.35 -3.26 -11.49
C GLU A 15 -23.03 -3.81 -10.90
N ASP A 16 -22.61 -5.00 -11.35
CA ASP A 16 -21.35 -5.62 -10.98
C ASP A 16 -20.12 -4.82 -11.44
N GLU A 17 -20.16 -4.21 -12.62
CA GLU A 17 -19.07 -3.38 -13.15
C GLU A 17 -18.99 -2.03 -12.45
N ALA A 18 -20.13 -1.41 -12.15
CA ALA A 18 -20.18 -0.20 -11.35
C ALA A 18 -19.56 -0.44 -9.96
N ARG A 19 -19.90 -1.57 -9.32
CA ARG A 19 -19.33 -1.98 -8.04
C ARG A 19 -17.83 -2.26 -8.12
N LEU A 20 -17.35 -2.85 -9.21
CA LEU A 20 -15.91 -3.08 -9.45
C LEU A 20 -15.15 -1.79 -9.70
N ALA A 21 -15.75 -0.83 -10.41
CA ALA A 21 -15.16 0.48 -10.67
C ALA A 21 -15.05 1.32 -9.39
N GLU A 22 -16.08 1.28 -8.54
CA GLU A 22 -16.04 1.91 -7.22
C GLU A 22 -14.99 1.26 -6.31
N ARG A 23 -14.90 -0.07 -6.32
CA ARG A 23 -13.86 -0.81 -5.59
C ARG A 23 -12.45 -0.44 -6.08
N TYR A 24 -12.26 -0.28 -7.39
CA TYR A 24 -10.99 0.18 -7.96
C TYR A 24 -10.65 1.60 -7.49
N ARG A 25 -11.61 2.53 -7.52
CA ARG A 25 -11.45 3.89 -7.00
C ARG A 25 -11.02 3.85 -5.53
N PHE A 26 -11.69 3.06 -4.70
CA PHE A 26 -11.33 2.92 -3.28
C PHE A 26 -9.92 2.39 -3.07
N LEU A 27 -9.51 1.37 -3.84
CA LEU A 27 -8.15 0.83 -3.82
C LEU A 27 -7.09 1.85 -4.27
N CYS A 28 -7.44 2.76 -5.17
CA CYS A 28 -6.57 3.87 -5.60
C CYS A 28 -6.42 4.92 -4.51
N VAL A 29 -7.52 5.37 -3.90
CA VAL A 29 -7.51 6.36 -2.80
C VAL A 29 -6.79 5.83 -1.56
N GLN A 30 -6.99 4.56 -1.20
CA GLN A 30 -6.29 3.96 -0.05
C GLN A 30 -4.77 3.93 -0.20
N GLN A 31 -4.25 3.81 -1.42
CA GLN A 31 -2.80 3.74 -1.65
C GLN A 31 -2.11 5.07 -1.28
N GLU A 32 -2.80 6.20 -1.44
CA GLU A 32 -2.26 7.52 -1.11
C GLU A 32 -2.23 7.80 0.41
N CYS A 33 -3.07 7.12 1.19
CA CYS A 33 -3.21 7.34 2.64
C CYS A 33 -2.31 6.45 3.52
N HIS A 34 -1.48 5.58 2.94
CA HIS A 34 -0.67 4.60 3.69
C HIS A 34 0.78 4.96 4.11
N PRO A 35 1.31 6.20 4.03
CA PRO A 35 2.71 6.44 4.38
C PRO A 35 3.01 6.22 5.87
N ARG A 36 1.99 6.21 6.75
CA ARG A 36 2.18 6.21 8.21
C ARG A 36 2.73 4.89 8.76
N CYS A 37 2.31 3.75 8.23
CA CYS A 37 2.65 2.45 8.81
C CYS A 37 4.06 1.98 8.36
N GLY A 38 4.49 2.36 7.15
CA GLY A 38 5.89 2.22 6.70
C GLY A 38 6.89 3.10 7.46
N ILE A 39 6.45 4.25 8.01
CA ILE A 39 7.29 5.06 8.90
C ILE A 39 7.53 4.33 10.23
N VAL A 40 6.51 3.70 10.80
CA VAL A 40 6.63 2.94 12.05
C VAL A 40 7.61 1.78 11.91
N ALA A 41 7.54 1.02 10.81
CA ALA A 41 8.49 -0.06 10.53
C ALA A 41 9.95 0.44 10.45
N LYS A 42 10.17 1.59 9.80
CA LYS A 42 11.51 2.21 9.70
C LYS A 42 12.03 2.68 11.05
N VAL A 43 11.18 3.34 11.85
CA VAL A 43 11.54 3.82 13.19
C VAL A 43 11.87 2.64 14.10
N GLY A 44 11.09 1.57 14.08
CA GLY A 44 11.35 0.35 14.84
C GLY A 44 12.67 -0.31 14.45
N ALA A 45 12.97 -0.39 13.14
CA ALA A 45 14.23 -0.94 12.65
C ALA A 45 15.45 -0.07 13.06
N LEU A 46 15.32 1.26 12.96
CA LEU A 46 16.36 2.20 13.40
C LEU A 46 16.62 2.10 14.90
N ALA A 47 15.57 2.11 15.72
CA ALA A 47 15.68 1.99 17.17
C ALA A 47 16.34 0.65 17.55
N GLY A 48 15.92 -0.46 16.93
CA GLY A 48 16.53 -1.77 17.15
C GLY A 48 18.02 -1.79 16.81
N GLY A 49 18.41 -1.21 15.68
CA GLY A 49 19.82 -1.06 15.30
C GLY A 49 20.63 -0.24 16.31
N VAL A 50 20.08 0.88 16.78
CA VAL A 50 20.73 1.72 17.81
C VAL A 50 20.94 0.93 19.10
N PHE A 51 19.94 0.20 19.60
CA PHE A 51 20.08 -0.61 20.81
C PHE A 51 21.12 -1.72 20.68
N ILE A 52 21.21 -2.37 19.53
CA ILE A 52 22.24 -3.41 19.28
C ILE A 52 23.64 -2.78 19.27
N VAL A 53 23.83 -1.65 18.57
CA VAL A 53 25.11 -0.95 18.55
C VAL A 53 25.49 -0.47 19.95
N SER A 54 24.54 0.09 20.70
CA SER A 54 24.75 0.50 22.08
C SER A 54 25.20 -0.67 22.97
N ALA A 55 24.54 -1.83 22.86
CA ALA A 55 24.92 -3.02 23.62
C ALA A 55 26.34 -3.52 23.29
N ILE A 56 26.76 -3.46 22.02
CA ILE A 56 28.08 -3.94 21.56
C ILE A 56 29.21 -3.00 21.99
N PHE A 57 29.03 -1.68 21.83
CA PHE A 57 30.13 -0.72 21.98
C PHE A 57 30.23 -0.10 23.38
N PHE A 58 29.12 0.04 24.09
CA PHE A 58 29.09 0.76 25.36
C PHE A 58 28.85 -0.16 26.56
N GLY A 59 28.41 -1.40 26.33
CA GLY A 59 27.84 -2.23 27.40
C GLY A 59 26.61 -1.54 28.02
N GLY A 60 25.88 -2.17 28.94
CA GLY A 60 24.70 -1.53 29.53
C GLY A 60 24.97 -0.34 30.47
N GLY A 61 26.14 0.30 30.38
CA GLY A 61 26.62 1.28 31.35
C GLY A 61 27.17 0.60 32.61
N GLU A 62 27.35 1.38 33.67
CA GLU A 62 27.95 0.91 34.94
C GLU A 62 27.14 -0.18 35.65
N GLU A 63 25.82 -0.26 35.42
CA GLU A 63 24.92 -1.25 36.05
C GLU A 63 24.05 -2.06 35.07
N GLY A 64 24.06 -1.76 33.77
CA GLY A 64 23.14 -2.40 32.83
C GLY A 64 23.70 -3.68 32.21
N ASP A 65 22.82 -4.67 32.08
CA ASP A 65 23.13 -5.92 31.38
C ASP A 65 23.11 -5.71 29.85
N PRO A 66 24.25 -5.83 29.16
CA PRO A 66 24.30 -5.71 27.70
C PRO A 66 23.41 -6.74 26.98
N LEU A 67 23.16 -7.91 27.58
CA LEU A 67 22.25 -8.91 27.01
C LEU A 67 20.79 -8.44 27.02
N PHE A 68 20.40 -7.68 28.04
CA PHE A 68 19.05 -7.10 28.14
C PHE A 68 18.82 -6.04 27.05
N ILE A 69 19.77 -5.12 26.86
CA ILE A 69 19.70 -4.09 25.82
C ILE A 69 19.73 -4.71 24.42
N PHE A 70 20.59 -5.70 24.21
CA PHE A 70 20.64 -6.45 22.96
C PHE A 70 19.30 -7.14 22.68
N GLY A 71 18.68 -7.76 23.70
CA GLY A 71 17.36 -8.38 23.59
C GLY A 71 16.27 -7.39 23.17
N ILE A 72 16.24 -6.19 23.74
CA ILE A 72 15.34 -5.11 23.33
C ILE A 72 15.57 -4.74 21.86
N GLY A 73 16.84 -4.57 21.47
CA GLY A 73 17.20 -4.22 20.10
C GLY A 73 16.73 -5.25 19.08
N VAL A 74 16.92 -6.55 19.37
CA VAL A 74 16.42 -7.65 18.54
C VAL A 74 14.89 -7.65 18.47
N CYS A 75 14.20 -7.46 19.59
CA CYS A 75 12.73 -7.37 19.62
C CYS A 75 12.21 -6.21 18.74
N CYS A 76 12.85 -5.04 18.79
CA CYS A 76 12.49 -3.89 17.94
C CYS A 76 12.72 -4.18 16.45
N LEU A 77 13.82 -4.85 16.09
CA LEU A 77 14.08 -5.26 14.71
C LEU A 77 13.03 -6.26 14.21
N VAL A 78 12.71 -7.28 15.00
CA VAL A 78 11.71 -8.30 14.63
C VAL A 78 10.34 -7.65 14.46
N ALA A 79 9.93 -6.79 15.41
CA ALA A 79 8.66 -6.07 15.30
C ALA A 79 8.59 -5.19 14.05
N GLY A 80 9.65 -4.42 13.76
CA GLY A 80 9.73 -3.60 12.55
C GLY A 80 9.68 -4.44 11.27
N ALA A 81 10.38 -5.57 11.23
CA ALA A 81 10.39 -6.48 10.09
C ALA A 81 9.02 -7.15 9.84
N VAL A 82 8.32 -7.57 10.89
CA VAL A 82 6.99 -8.17 10.80
C VAL A 82 5.98 -7.15 10.26
N ILE A 83 5.98 -5.93 10.79
CA ILE A 83 5.11 -4.84 10.29
C ILE A 83 5.39 -4.59 8.82
N TRP A 84 6.66 -4.44 8.44
CA TRP A 84 7.06 -4.24 7.04
C TRP A 84 6.62 -5.38 6.11
N PHE A 85 6.76 -6.62 6.57
CA PHE A 85 6.35 -7.79 5.79
C PHE A 85 4.84 -7.82 5.55
N HIS A 86 4.03 -7.58 6.59
CA HIS A 86 2.58 -7.51 6.47
C HIS A 86 2.14 -6.40 5.51
N GLU A 87 2.79 -5.24 5.55
CA GLU A 87 2.52 -4.17 4.58
C GLU A 87 2.85 -4.58 3.15
N ARG A 88 4.01 -5.20 2.93
CA ARG A 88 4.44 -5.70 1.62
C ARG A 88 3.45 -6.73 1.07
N GLU A 89 2.94 -7.63 1.92
CA GLU A 89 1.90 -8.58 1.50
C GLU A 89 0.59 -7.88 1.15
N ALA A 90 0.13 -6.96 2.00
CA ALA A 90 -1.10 -6.21 1.77
C ALA A 90 -1.01 -5.37 0.48
N GLU A 91 0.15 -4.78 0.19
CA GLU A 91 0.41 -4.08 -1.06
C GLU A 91 0.38 -5.03 -2.27
N LYS A 92 1.02 -6.20 -2.19
CA LYS A 92 0.98 -7.22 -3.25
C LYS A 92 -0.46 -7.65 -3.56
N ARG A 93 -1.27 -7.93 -2.52
CA ARG A 93 -2.68 -8.33 -2.69
C ARG A 93 -3.49 -7.24 -3.38
N ARG A 94 -3.35 -5.99 -2.93
CA ARG A 94 -4.01 -4.83 -3.55
C ARG A 94 -3.58 -4.60 -5.00
N TRP A 95 -2.30 -4.77 -5.29
CA TRP A 95 -1.78 -4.65 -6.65
C TRP A 95 -2.36 -5.73 -7.57
N GLN A 96 -2.40 -6.98 -7.11
CA GLN A 96 -3.02 -8.08 -7.86
C GLN A 96 -4.51 -7.82 -8.11
N GLU A 97 -5.21 -7.32 -7.09
CA GLU A 97 -6.63 -6.97 -7.19
C GLU A 97 -6.88 -5.86 -8.22
N LYS A 98 -6.13 -4.75 -8.16
CA LYS A 98 -6.18 -3.68 -9.18
C LYS A 98 -5.94 -4.23 -10.58
N LYS A 99 -4.89 -5.05 -10.74
CA LYS A 99 -4.55 -5.65 -12.03
C LYS A 99 -5.69 -6.56 -12.55
N SER A 100 -6.33 -7.31 -11.66
CA SER A 100 -7.47 -8.17 -12.03
C SER A 100 -8.67 -7.34 -12.52
N ILE A 101 -8.96 -6.21 -11.87
CA ILE A 101 -10.06 -5.31 -12.27
C ILE A 101 -9.75 -4.69 -13.64
N ILE A 102 -8.54 -4.14 -13.82
CA ILE A 102 -8.09 -3.57 -15.09
C ILE A 102 -8.18 -4.61 -16.21
N HIS A 103 -7.72 -5.84 -15.96
CA HIS A 103 -7.78 -6.91 -16.96
C HIS A 103 -9.22 -7.26 -17.34
N LYS A 104 -10.13 -7.30 -16.36
CA LYS A 104 -11.56 -7.55 -16.60
C LYS A 104 -12.18 -6.48 -17.50
N PHE A 105 -11.95 -5.19 -17.21
CA PHE A 105 -12.43 -4.11 -18.09
C PHE A 105 -11.78 -4.15 -19.49
N ARG A 106 -10.47 -4.40 -19.55
CA ARG A 106 -9.73 -4.46 -20.83
C ARG A 106 -10.22 -5.60 -21.73
N SER A 107 -10.58 -6.75 -21.16
CA SER A 107 -11.15 -7.88 -21.91
C SER A 107 -12.48 -7.55 -22.61
N ARG A 108 -13.17 -6.50 -22.14
CA ARG A 108 -14.41 -5.97 -22.72
C ARG A 108 -14.19 -4.74 -23.61
N GLY A 109 -12.94 -4.39 -23.90
CA GLY A 109 -12.61 -3.17 -24.65
C GLY A 109 -12.84 -1.88 -23.86
N LEU A 110 -12.91 -1.95 -22.53
CA LEU A 110 -13.11 -0.82 -21.64
C LEU A 110 -11.81 -0.47 -20.88
N GLY A 111 -11.61 0.82 -20.63
CA GLY A 111 -10.53 1.38 -19.81
C GLY A 111 -11.11 1.98 -18.53
N ILE A 112 -10.35 1.92 -17.44
CA ILE A 112 -10.76 2.49 -16.14
C ILE A 112 -9.73 3.52 -15.67
N GLN A 113 -10.22 4.72 -15.33
CA GLN A 113 -9.41 5.81 -14.79
C GLN A 113 -9.27 5.71 -13.26
N LEU A 114 -8.31 6.45 -12.70
CA LEU A 114 -8.02 6.44 -11.25
C LEU A 114 -9.22 6.89 -10.38
N ASN A 115 -10.07 7.75 -10.92
CA ASN A 115 -11.31 8.21 -10.28
C ASN A 115 -12.47 7.18 -10.36
N GLY A 116 -12.25 6.01 -10.99
CA GLY A 116 -13.27 4.99 -11.21
C GLY A 116 -14.11 5.19 -12.47
N GLN A 117 -13.87 6.22 -13.28
CA GLN A 117 -14.59 6.40 -14.55
C GLN A 117 -14.16 5.35 -15.58
N VAL A 118 -15.14 4.76 -16.25
CA VAL A 118 -14.93 3.75 -17.30
C VAL A 118 -15.19 4.38 -18.67
N HIS A 119 -14.30 4.13 -19.63
CA HIS A 119 -14.39 4.62 -21.01
C HIS A 119 -14.15 3.48 -22.01
N ARG A 120 -14.54 3.64 -23.27
CA ARG A 120 -14.17 2.68 -24.33
C ARG A 120 -12.74 2.90 -24.77
N LEU A 121 -11.97 1.82 -24.93
CA LEU A 121 -10.58 1.88 -25.42
C LEU A 121 -10.51 2.00 -26.94
N PHE A 122 -11.51 1.50 -27.65
CA PHE A 122 -11.64 1.61 -29.10
C PHE A 122 -13.05 2.14 -29.39
N GLY A 123 -13.09 3.32 -30.02
CA GLY A 123 -14.28 4.02 -30.49
C GLY A 123 -13.98 4.60 -31.86
#